data_AF-A0A235IQQ8-F1
#
_entry.id   AF-A0A235IQQ8-F1
#
_cell.length_a   1.000
_cell.length_b   1.000
_cell.length_c   1.000
_cell.angle_alpha   90.00
_cell.angle_beta   90.00
_cell.angle_gamma   90.00
#
_symmetry.space_group_name_H-M   'P 1'
#
loop_
_entity.id
_entity.type
_entity.pdbx_description
1 polymer ?
#
loop_
_entity_poly.entity_id
_entity_poly.type
_entity_poly.pdbx_seq_one_letter_code
_entity_poly.pdbx_strand_id
1 'polypeptide(L)'
;MVTFADGERLLVNNADLDAASVPFPTEPSYSPQYSEAIAALKEQHKLELERLQQELRIGLQSEATARAEEQVSEQIQSLQNLYKQQKEQNIQLQQRLDEMESLRQLEAENQQLRQRIQDLENAVEQRPSQEWGNTMTQQATKVLNKQVKQALEKTIDLRSLAVEPPKENAQECLRLMGMALKNLASAMNNTQALEAAAIILGSEPTQSAIAYRAEQLSMLPQAVSDIRAVLAKPGCSWQEFWDVAQEYEVIKQDYWAELTTQETDLITALQNASSQPNIIGIGSIVAHADPYRTLYVERGEVVEDLGEELVVAWDCWKEQSKKADRYFRDELRFWQPQ
;
A
#
# COMPACT_ATOMS: atom_id res chain seq x y z
N MET A 1 12.89 90.60 -72.96
CA MET A 1 11.84 89.84 -73.66
C MET A 1 12.56 88.84 -74.55
N VAL A 2 12.30 87.54 -74.38
CA VAL A 2 13.00 86.48 -75.13
C VAL A 2 11.95 85.58 -75.77
N THR A 3 12.03 85.41 -77.08
CA THR A 3 11.11 84.58 -77.87
C THR A 3 11.62 83.14 -77.90
N PHE A 4 10.87 82.23 -77.32
CA PHE A 4 11.08 80.78 -77.45
C PHE A 4 10.06 80.21 -78.44
N ALA A 5 10.30 78.99 -78.93
CA ALA A 5 9.49 78.34 -79.98
C ALA A 5 8.00 78.18 -79.63
N ASP A 6 7.65 78.29 -78.34
CA ASP A 6 6.28 78.10 -77.83
C ASP A 6 5.62 79.40 -77.33
N GLY A 7 6.16 80.58 -77.70
CA GLY A 7 5.59 81.90 -77.40
C GLY A 7 6.47 82.82 -76.54
N GLU A 8 6.09 84.10 -76.48
CA GLU A 8 6.83 85.14 -75.74
C GLU A 8 6.67 84.96 -74.23
N ARG A 9 7.79 84.84 -73.50
CA ARG A 9 7.78 84.85 -72.04
C ARG A 9 8.39 86.15 -71.53
N LEU A 10 7.63 86.87 -70.71
CA LEU A 10 8.09 88.02 -69.95
C LEU A 10 9.00 87.53 -68.81
N LEU A 11 10.26 87.98 -68.80
CA LEU A 11 11.18 87.71 -67.70
C LEU A 11 10.76 88.59 -66.52
N VAL A 12 10.30 87.97 -65.43
CA VAL A 12 10.04 88.65 -64.16
C VAL A 12 11.37 89.15 -63.60
N ASN A 13 11.41 90.41 -63.15
CA ASN A 13 12.61 91.05 -62.65
C ASN A 13 12.86 90.56 -61.21
N ASN A 14 14.10 90.15 -60.89
CA ASN A 14 14.45 89.66 -59.54
C ASN A 14 14.26 90.70 -58.43
N ALA A 15 14.07 91.98 -58.78
CA ALA A 15 13.73 93.05 -57.83
C ALA A 15 12.31 92.93 -57.25
N ASP A 16 11.42 92.11 -57.83
CA ASP A 16 10.04 91.92 -57.34
C ASP A 16 9.93 90.85 -56.23
N LEU A 17 11.05 90.24 -55.81
CA LEU A 17 11.11 89.23 -54.74
C LEU A 17 11.37 89.81 -53.34
N ASP A 18 11.66 91.13 -53.23
CA ASP A 18 11.92 91.82 -51.96
C ASP A 18 10.63 92.33 -51.25
N ALA A 19 9.54 91.57 -51.35
CA ALA A 19 8.34 91.86 -50.56
C ALA A 19 8.55 91.43 -49.10
N ALA A 20 8.19 92.29 -48.15
CA ALA A 20 8.31 92.03 -46.72
C ALA A 20 7.65 90.70 -46.32
N SER A 21 8.45 89.79 -45.76
CA SER A 21 8.01 88.46 -45.32
C SER A 21 6.83 88.57 -44.34
N VAL A 22 5.68 88.03 -44.73
CA VAL A 22 4.51 87.88 -43.87
C VAL A 22 4.90 86.96 -42.70
N PRO A 23 4.53 87.26 -41.44
CA PRO A 23 4.83 86.36 -40.33
C PRO A 23 4.14 85.02 -40.56
N PHE A 24 4.91 83.94 -40.57
CA PHE A 24 4.35 82.59 -40.59
C PHE A 24 3.55 82.37 -39.30
N PRO A 25 2.28 81.92 -39.36
CA PRO A 25 1.55 81.57 -38.16
C PRO A 25 2.26 80.42 -37.45
N THR A 26 2.56 80.61 -36.15
CA THR A 26 3.27 79.65 -35.31
C THR A 26 2.49 78.33 -35.14
N GLU A 27 1.18 78.36 -35.42
CA GLU A 27 0.31 77.20 -35.41
C GLU A 27 -0.31 77.00 -36.80
N PRO A 28 -0.17 75.80 -37.40
CA PRO A 28 -0.85 75.47 -38.64
C PRO A 28 -2.37 75.56 -38.47
N SER A 29 -3.02 76.41 -39.28
CA SER A 29 -4.49 76.48 -39.38
C SER A 29 -4.97 75.27 -40.18
N TYR A 30 -5.35 74.20 -39.48
CA TYR A 30 -5.93 73.02 -40.09
C TYR A 30 -7.40 73.26 -40.48
N SER A 31 -7.85 72.60 -41.55
CA SER A 31 -9.28 72.55 -41.90
C SER A 31 -10.09 71.92 -40.74
N PRO A 32 -11.33 72.36 -40.49
CA PRO A 32 -12.15 71.95 -39.34
C PRO A 32 -12.29 70.42 -39.19
N GLN A 33 -12.35 69.70 -40.32
CA GLN A 33 -12.43 68.24 -40.34
C GLN A 33 -11.18 67.56 -39.73
N TYR A 34 -9.99 68.11 -39.97
CA TYR A 34 -8.76 67.58 -39.39
C TYR A 34 -8.63 67.93 -37.91
N SER A 35 -9.07 69.13 -37.48
CA SER A 35 -9.08 69.48 -36.06
C SER A 35 -10.01 68.58 -35.25
N GLU A 36 -11.18 68.24 -35.79
CA GLU A 36 -12.12 67.31 -35.16
C GLU A 36 -11.55 65.89 -35.09
N ALA A 37 -10.94 65.39 -36.17
CA ALA A 37 -10.30 64.07 -36.19
C ALA A 37 -9.14 63.98 -35.18
N ILE A 38 -8.31 65.03 -35.09
CA ILE A 38 -7.21 65.10 -34.11
C ILE A 38 -7.76 65.15 -32.68
N ALA A 39 -8.85 65.88 -32.42
CA ALA A 39 -9.50 65.93 -31.12
C ALA A 39 -10.09 64.57 -30.73
N ALA A 40 -10.78 63.89 -31.65
CA ALA A 40 -11.34 62.56 -31.44
C ALA A 40 -10.25 61.52 -31.15
N LEU A 41 -9.14 61.54 -31.89
CA LEU A 41 -7.98 60.68 -31.63
C LEU A 41 -7.36 60.94 -30.25
N LYS A 42 -7.22 62.20 -29.86
CA LYS A 42 -6.70 62.55 -28.52
C LYS A 42 -7.61 62.05 -27.41
N GLU A 43 -8.93 62.16 -27.56
CA GLU A 43 -9.89 61.62 -26.59
C GLU A 43 -9.85 60.10 -26.54
N GLN A 44 -9.80 59.40 -27.69
CA GLN A 44 -9.64 57.95 -27.72
C GLN A 44 -8.36 57.50 -27.01
N HIS A 45 -7.23 58.14 -27.29
CA HIS A 45 -5.97 57.81 -26.62
C HIS A 45 -6.01 58.06 -25.11
N LYS A 46 -6.69 59.12 -24.64
CA LYS A 46 -6.86 59.35 -23.20
C LYS A 46 -7.64 58.21 -22.56
N LEU A 47 -8.77 57.83 -23.16
CA LEU A 47 -9.60 56.74 -22.66
C LEU A 47 -8.86 55.39 -22.66
N GLU A 48 -8.07 55.12 -23.71
CA GLU A 48 -7.22 53.93 -23.77
C GLU A 48 -6.14 53.92 -22.69
N LEU A 49 -5.48 55.06 -22.44
CA LEU A 49 -4.48 55.17 -21.37
C LEU A 49 -5.11 54.98 -19.98
N GLU A 50 -6.27 55.58 -19.73
CA GLU A 50 -7.00 55.39 -18.46
C GLU A 50 -7.40 53.92 -18.27
N ARG A 51 -7.92 53.29 -19.33
CA ARG A 51 -8.25 51.86 -19.32
C ARG A 51 -7.03 51.00 -19.03
N LEU A 52 -5.92 51.20 -19.74
CA LEU A 52 -4.69 50.43 -19.54
C LEU A 52 -4.10 50.64 -18.15
N GLN A 53 -4.14 51.86 -17.61
CA GLN A 53 -3.71 52.15 -16.24
C GLN A 53 -4.57 51.41 -15.22
N GLN A 54 -5.88 51.36 -15.42
CA GLN A 54 -6.79 50.64 -14.54
C GLN A 54 -6.57 49.12 -14.62
N GLU A 55 -6.45 48.56 -15.83
CA GLU A 55 -6.14 47.14 -16.03
C GLU A 55 -4.81 46.76 -15.39
N LEU A 56 -3.76 47.59 -15.57
CA LEU A 56 -2.45 47.35 -14.96
C LEU A 56 -2.50 47.44 -13.43
N ARG A 57 -3.25 48.38 -12.86
CA ARG A 57 -3.43 48.48 -11.40
C ARG A 57 -4.14 47.25 -10.83
N ILE A 58 -5.20 46.79 -11.48
CA ILE A 58 -5.93 45.58 -11.08
C ILE A 58 -5.02 44.36 -11.21
N GLY A 59 -4.27 44.24 -12.32
CA GLY A 59 -3.31 43.17 -12.55
C GLY A 59 -2.26 43.10 -11.44
N LEU A 60 -1.58 44.21 -11.14
CA LEU A 60 -0.59 44.28 -10.07
C LEU A 60 -1.17 43.95 -8.69
N GLN A 61 -2.38 44.42 -8.39
CA GLN A 61 -3.04 44.08 -7.12
C GLN A 61 -3.36 42.58 -7.04
N SER A 62 -3.90 42.00 -8.12
CA SER A 62 -4.23 40.57 -8.16
C SER A 62 -2.99 39.68 -8.05
N GLU A 63 -1.89 40.07 -8.68
CA GLU A 63 -0.62 39.33 -8.60
C GLU A 63 0.00 39.44 -7.21
N ALA A 64 -0.04 40.64 -6.60
CA ALA A 64 0.42 40.83 -5.23
C ALA A 64 -0.40 40.02 -4.22
N THR A 65 -1.72 39.97 -4.37
CA THR A 65 -2.58 39.15 -3.49
C THR A 65 -2.33 37.66 -3.71
N ALA A 66 -2.21 37.20 -4.96
CA ALA A 66 -1.96 35.79 -5.25
C ALA A 66 -0.64 35.31 -4.64
N ARG A 67 0.44 36.09 -4.78
CA ARG A 67 1.74 35.77 -4.16
C ARG A 67 1.68 35.77 -2.63
N ALA A 68 0.92 36.69 -2.03
CA ALA A 68 0.74 36.72 -0.59
C ALA A 68 -0.04 35.50 -0.08
N GLU A 69 -1.11 35.10 -0.78
CA GLU A 69 -1.90 33.92 -0.47
C GLU A 69 -1.07 32.63 -0.60
N GLU A 70 -0.26 32.52 -1.65
CA GLU A 70 0.64 31.40 -1.87
C GLU A 70 1.64 31.26 -0.71
N GLN A 71 2.33 32.34 -0.34
CA GLN A 71 3.26 32.35 0.80
C GLN A 71 2.59 31.99 2.13
N VAL A 72 1.39 32.52 2.39
CA VAL A 72 0.64 32.18 3.60
C VAL A 72 0.23 30.70 3.59
N SER A 73 -0.19 30.18 2.43
CA SER A 73 -0.58 28.78 2.29
C SER A 73 0.61 27.84 2.54
N GLU A 74 1.78 28.15 2.00
CA GLU A 74 3.01 27.39 2.22
C GLU A 74 3.43 27.42 3.69
N GLN A 75 3.36 28.60 4.33
CA GLN A 75 3.66 28.74 5.76
C GLN A 75 2.70 27.91 6.61
N ILE A 76 1.39 27.96 6.36
CA ILE A 76 0.40 27.16 7.08
C ILE A 76 0.67 25.67 6.91
N GLN A 77 0.96 25.21 5.69
CA GLN A 77 1.29 23.81 5.43
C GLN A 77 2.56 23.38 6.16
N SER A 78 3.61 24.19 6.14
CA SER A 78 4.86 23.92 6.85
C SER A 78 4.65 23.82 8.37
N LEU A 79 3.86 24.73 8.96
CA LEU A 79 3.54 24.73 10.38
C LEU A 79 2.66 23.53 10.77
N GLN A 80 1.70 23.16 9.93
CA GLN A 80 0.88 21.96 10.16
C GLN A 80 1.74 20.69 10.15
N ASN A 81 2.68 20.58 9.22
CA ASN A 81 3.60 19.44 9.16
C ASN A 81 4.50 19.38 10.40
N LEU A 82 5.05 20.52 10.83
CA LEU A 82 5.86 20.61 12.04
C LEU A 82 5.04 20.24 13.29
N TYR A 83 3.80 20.70 13.39
CA TYR A 83 2.91 20.36 14.50
C TYR A 83 2.58 18.87 14.55
N LYS A 84 2.34 18.23 13.40
CA LYS A 84 2.14 16.77 13.32
C LYS A 84 3.37 16.01 13.81
N GLN A 85 4.56 16.38 13.33
CA GLN A 85 5.82 15.76 13.77
C GLN A 85 6.04 15.93 15.27
N GLN A 86 5.79 17.13 15.81
CA GLN A 86 5.92 17.39 17.25
C GLN A 86 4.93 16.55 18.07
N LYS A 87 3.70 16.36 17.59
CA LYS A 87 2.70 15.52 18.24
C LYS A 87 3.13 14.06 18.25
N GLU A 88 3.63 13.54 17.14
CA GLU A 88 4.15 12.17 17.04
C GLU A 88 5.34 11.94 17.99
N GLN A 89 6.28 12.88 18.05
CA GLN A 89 7.40 12.82 18.99
C GLN A 89 6.94 12.83 20.44
N ASN A 90 5.95 13.66 20.80
CA ASN A 90 5.40 13.67 22.16
C ASN A 90 4.75 12.33 22.52
N ILE A 91 4.02 11.70 21.61
CA ILE A 91 3.43 10.37 21.83
C ILE A 91 4.53 9.33 22.06
N GLN A 92 5.59 9.33 21.24
CA GLN A 92 6.73 8.41 21.40
C GLN A 92 7.47 8.62 22.72
N LEU A 93 7.68 9.88 23.12
CA LEU A 93 8.31 10.19 24.42
C LEU A 93 7.46 9.73 25.58
N GLN A 94 6.14 9.89 25.49
CA GLN A 94 5.22 9.44 26.53
C GLN A 94 5.21 7.91 26.67
N GLN A 95 5.20 7.18 25.56
CA GLN A 95 5.34 5.72 25.57
C GLN A 95 6.64 5.27 26.24
N ARG A 96 7.77 5.93 25.94
CA ARG A 96 9.06 5.62 26.60
C ARG A 96 9.06 5.92 28.09
N LEU A 97 8.34 6.96 28.52
CA LEU A 97 8.18 7.25 29.95
C LEU A 97 7.38 6.16 30.65
N ASP A 98 6.26 5.74 30.06
CA ASP A 98 5.41 4.66 30.58
C ASP A 98 6.20 3.34 30.68
N GLU A 99 6.99 3.01 29.66
CA GLU A 99 7.90 1.87 29.67
C GLU A 99 8.93 1.97 30.81
N MET A 100 9.58 3.13 30.98
CA MET A 100 10.53 3.33 32.08
C MET A 100 9.88 3.24 33.46
N GLU A 101 8.65 3.71 33.62
CA GLU A 101 7.90 3.57 34.86
C GLU A 101 7.57 2.10 35.16
N SER A 102 7.15 1.33 34.16
CA SER A 102 6.91 -0.10 34.31
C SER A 102 8.19 -0.86 34.70
N LEU A 103 9.33 -0.51 34.10
CA LEU A 103 10.62 -1.11 34.43
C LEU A 103 11.05 -0.80 35.86
N ARG A 104 10.82 0.44 36.34
CA ARG A 104 11.08 0.81 37.74
C ARG A 104 10.21 0.03 38.72
N GLN A 105 8.95 -0.22 38.38
CA GLN A 105 8.05 -1.05 39.20
C GLN A 105 8.57 -2.49 39.30
N LEU A 106 8.92 -3.08 38.16
CA LEU A 106 9.50 -4.43 38.12
C LEU A 106 10.83 -4.52 38.88
N GLU A 107 11.66 -3.47 38.84
CA GLU A 107 12.89 -3.41 39.62
C GLU A 107 12.59 -3.38 41.12
N ALA A 108 11.62 -2.58 41.56
CA ALA A 108 11.19 -2.53 42.96
C ALA A 108 10.63 -3.87 43.45
N GLU A 109 9.80 -4.54 42.64
CA GLU A 109 9.29 -5.89 42.94
C GLU A 109 10.43 -6.91 43.03
N ASN A 110 11.40 -6.85 42.11
CA ASN A 110 12.57 -7.71 42.16
C ASN A 110 13.39 -7.50 43.44
N GLN A 111 13.58 -6.25 43.87
CA GLN A 111 14.25 -5.94 45.13
C GLN A 111 13.47 -6.50 46.33
N GLN A 112 12.16 -6.35 46.35
CA GLN A 112 11.29 -6.90 47.40
C GLN A 112 11.36 -8.44 47.44
N LEU A 113 11.34 -9.11 46.30
CA LEU A 113 11.48 -10.55 46.21
C LEU A 113 12.85 -11.02 46.70
N ARG A 114 13.92 -10.32 46.34
CA ARG A 114 15.28 -10.62 46.85
C ARG A 114 15.37 -10.48 48.37
N GLN A 115 14.79 -9.42 48.94
CA GLN A 115 14.71 -9.26 50.39
C GLN A 115 13.92 -10.41 51.02
N ARG A 116 12.78 -10.79 50.42
CA ARG A 116 11.97 -11.90 50.93
C ARG A 116 12.69 -13.24 50.87
N ILE A 117 13.43 -13.51 49.79
CA ILE A 117 14.27 -14.70 49.67
C ILE A 117 15.34 -14.69 50.75
N GLN A 118 16.04 -13.57 50.95
CA GLN A 118 17.05 -13.45 52.00
C GLN A 118 16.47 -13.68 53.40
N ASP A 119 15.29 -13.12 53.69
CA ASP A 119 14.59 -13.35 54.96
C ASP A 119 14.24 -14.82 55.17
N LEU A 120 13.78 -15.50 54.11
CA LEU A 120 13.48 -16.92 54.13
C LEU A 120 14.74 -17.77 54.30
N GLU A 121 15.83 -17.43 53.62
CA GLU A 121 17.13 -18.09 53.77
C GLU A 121 17.65 -17.94 55.21
N ASN A 122 17.62 -16.73 55.76
CA ASN A 122 17.99 -16.47 57.16
C ASN A 122 17.08 -17.24 58.14
N ALA A 123 15.78 -17.30 57.88
CA ALA A 123 14.83 -18.05 58.71
C ALA A 123 15.06 -19.57 58.64
N VAL A 124 15.56 -20.09 57.51
CA VAL A 124 15.99 -21.48 57.36
C VAL A 124 17.29 -21.73 58.13
N GLU A 125 18.26 -20.81 58.07
CA GLU A 125 19.53 -20.92 58.80
C GLU A 125 19.36 -20.80 60.32
N GLN A 126 18.44 -19.97 60.80
CA GLN A 126 18.20 -19.75 62.23
C GLN A 126 17.31 -20.81 62.90
N ARG A 127 16.70 -21.73 62.13
CA ARG A 127 16.03 -22.88 62.74
C ARG A 127 17.07 -23.81 63.36
N PRO A 128 16.98 -24.14 64.66
CA PRO A 128 17.84 -25.16 65.24
C PRO A 128 17.58 -26.49 64.51
N SER A 129 18.65 -27.27 64.30
CA SER A 129 18.76 -28.51 63.53
C SER A 129 17.88 -29.68 64.01
N GLN A 130 16.66 -29.43 64.47
CA GLN A 130 15.68 -30.44 64.82
C GLN A 130 14.81 -30.77 63.59
N GLU A 131 15.09 -31.98 63.07
CA GLU A 131 14.10 -32.89 62.48
C GLU A 131 13.61 -32.65 61.04
N TRP A 132 14.48 -32.23 60.12
CA TRP A 132 14.25 -32.49 58.68
C TRP A 132 15.33 -33.35 58.01
N GLY A 133 16.21 -33.95 58.82
CA GLY A 133 17.30 -34.81 58.38
C GLY A 133 16.89 -36.26 58.12
N ASN A 134 15.85 -36.49 57.33
CA ASN A 134 15.56 -37.84 56.82
C ASN A 134 16.22 -37.95 55.44
N THR A 135 17.32 -38.69 55.39
CA THR A 135 18.17 -39.07 54.25
C THR A 135 17.45 -39.40 52.94
N MET A 136 16.15 -39.71 52.98
CA MET A 136 15.28 -39.91 51.83
C MET A 136 15.14 -38.68 50.92
N THR A 137 15.00 -37.47 51.46
CA THR A 137 14.66 -36.29 50.64
C THR A 137 15.85 -35.77 49.82
N GLN A 138 17.08 -35.90 50.35
CA GLN A 138 18.31 -35.54 49.64
C GLN A 138 18.70 -36.57 48.58
N GLN A 139 18.42 -37.84 48.81
CA GLN A 139 18.61 -38.88 47.80
C GLN A 139 17.56 -38.77 46.70
N ALA A 140 16.29 -38.50 47.05
CA ALA A 140 15.22 -38.25 46.09
C ALA A 140 15.51 -37.03 45.21
N THR A 141 15.98 -35.91 45.78
CA THR A 141 16.37 -34.72 44.99
C THR A 141 17.58 -34.96 44.11
N LYS A 142 18.59 -35.74 44.55
CA LYS A 142 19.71 -36.14 43.69
C LYS A 142 19.28 -37.06 42.54
N VAL A 143 18.39 -38.01 42.81
CA VAL A 143 17.82 -38.92 41.79
C VAL A 143 16.97 -38.13 40.79
N LEU A 144 16.13 -37.21 41.27
CA LEU A 144 15.32 -36.32 40.44
C LEU A 144 16.21 -35.44 39.54
N ASN A 145 17.22 -34.78 40.09
CA ASN A 145 18.15 -33.94 39.32
C ASN A 145 18.94 -34.76 38.28
N LYS A 146 19.29 -36.01 38.60
CA LYS A 146 19.96 -36.91 37.66
C LYS A 146 19.00 -37.35 36.54
N GLN A 147 17.75 -37.64 36.86
CA GLN A 147 16.72 -37.98 35.87
C GLN A 147 16.38 -36.78 34.96
N VAL A 148 16.29 -35.57 35.51
CA VAL A 148 16.10 -34.32 34.73
C VAL A 148 17.27 -34.09 33.79
N LYS A 149 18.52 -34.22 34.27
CA LYS A 149 19.72 -34.08 33.42
C LYS A 149 19.76 -35.13 32.30
N GLN A 150 19.48 -36.40 32.62
CA GLN A 150 19.46 -37.47 31.62
C GLN A 150 18.31 -37.33 30.62
N ALA A 151 17.17 -36.77 31.02
CA ALA A 151 16.07 -36.46 30.12
C ALA A 151 16.45 -35.31 29.17
N LEU A 152 17.08 -34.25 29.68
CA LEU A 152 17.59 -33.13 28.87
C LEU A 152 18.74 -33.54 27.93
N GLU A 153 19.57 -34.51 28.32
CA GLU A 153 20.63 -35.07 27.46
C GLU A 153 20.07 -35.99 26.35
N LYS A 154 18.90 -36.61 26.56
CA LYS A 154 18.23 -37.49 25.58
C LYS A 154 17.22 -36.76 24.70
N THR A 155 16.78 -35.55 25.08
CA THR A 155 16.01 -34.69 24.19
C THR A 155 16.93 -34.25 23.06
N ILE A 156 16.52 -34.54 21.82
CA ILE A 156 17.07 -33.99 20.59
C ILE A 156 17.51 -32.55 20.85
N ASP A 157 18.79 -32.27 20.59
CA ASP A 157 19.42 -30.98 20.86
C ASP A 157 18.50 -29.89 20.29
N LEU A 158 17.73 -29.19 21.13
CA LEU A 158 16.78 -28.17 20.66
C LEU A 158 17.52 -27.05 19.89
N ARG A 159 18.83 -26.91 20.17
CA ARG A 159 19.78 -26.12 19.39
C ARG A 159 20.02 -26.61 17.97
N SER A 160 19.88 -27.91 17.70
CA SER A 160 19.98 -28.47 16.35
C SER A 160 18.69 -28.27 15.52
N LEU A 161 17.55 -28.11 16.19
CA LEU A 161 16.26 -27.75 15.56
C LEU A 161 16.14 -26.24 15.31
N ALA A 162 16.82 -25.41 16.12
CA ALA A 162 16.96 -23.97 15.89
C ALA A 162 18.18 -23.68 15.01
N VAL A 163 18.04 -23.85 13.68
CA VAL A 163 19.09 -23.54 12.69
C VAL A 163 19.48 -22.04 12.74
N GLU A 164 18.59 -21.18 13.20
CA GLU A 164 18.82 -19.76 13.51
C GLU A 164 18.18 -19.40 14.87
N PRO A 165 18.66 -18.37 15.58
CA PRO A 165 17.93 -17.82 16.73
C PRO A 165 16.50 -17.46 16.29
N PRO A 166 15.46 -17.76 17.09
CA PRO A 166 14.08 -17.49 16.72
C PRO A 166 13.95 -16.00 16.39
N LYS A 167 13.76 -15.69 15.10
CA LYS A 167 13.61 -14.32 14.62
C LYS A 167 12.26 -13.82 15.07
N GLU A 168 12.19 -12.87 16.00
CA GLU A 168 11.04 -12.01 16.37
C GLU A 168 9.60 -12.56 16.19
N ASN A 169 9.40 -13.88 16.21
CA ASN A 169 8.13 -14.52 15.96
C ASN A 169 7.75 -15.27 17.23
N ALA A 170 6.89 -14.62 18.01
CA ALA A 170 6.37 -15.17 19.24
C ALA A 170 5.73 -16.57 19.03
N GLN A 171 5.20 -16.86 17.83
CA GLN A 171 4.57 -18.14 17.51
C GLN A 171 5.58 -19.30 17.42
N GLU A 172 6.75 -19.07 16.82
CA GLU A 172 7.79 -20.09 16.74
C GLU A 172 8.35 -20.42 18.14
N CYS A 173 8.57 -19.40 18.97
CA CYS A 173 8.96 -19.56 20.36
C CYS A 173 7.92 -20.36 21.17
N LEU A 174 6.64 -20.02 21.02
CA LEU A 174 5.54 -20.73 21.67
C LEU A 174 5.50 -22.20 21.22
N ARG A 175 5.61 -22.47 19.93
CA ARG A 175 5.65 -23.84 19.38
C ARG A 175 6.80 -24.66 19.97
N LEU A 176 8.01 -24.11 19.98
CA LEU A 176 9.20 -24.79 20.54
C LEU A 176 9.05 -25.04 22.06
N MET A 177 8.46 -24.09 22.80
CA MET A 177 8.15 -24.30 24.22
C MET A 177 7.10 -25.40 24.42
N GLY A 178 6.05 -25.45 23.61
CA GLY A 178 5.05 -26.52 23.64
C GLY A 178 5.66 -27.90 23.38
N MET A 179 6.58 -28.00 22.42
CA MET A 179 7.33 -29.23 22.15
C MET A 179 8.26 -29.63 23.31
N ALA A 180 8.93 -28.66 23.94
CA ALA A 180 9.76 -28.93 25.11
C ALA A 180 8.93 -29.41 26.31
N LEU A 181 7.76 -28.79 26.54
CA LEU A 181 6.83 -29.17 27.62
C LEU A 181 6.22 -30.54 27.41
N LYS A 182 5.86 -30.93 26.17
CA LYS A 182 5.46 -32.30 25.81
C LYS A 182 6.50 -33.32 26.27
N ASN A 183 7.78 -33.05 25.97
CA ASN A 183 8.87 -33.97 26.28
C ASN A 183 9.11 -34.07 27.79
N LEU A 184 9.04 -32.95 28.50
CA LEU A 184 9.11 -32.93 29.97
C LEU A 184 7.92 -33.66 30.62
N ALA A 185 6.70 -33.46 30.10
CA ALA A 185 5.50 -34.12 30.57
C ALA A 185 5.60 -35.65 30.44
N SER A 186 6.12 -36.14 29.31
CA SER A 186 6.33 -37.57 29.07
C SER A 186 7.46 -38.15 29.94
N ALA A 187 8.57 -37.42 30.11
CA ALA A 187 9.71 -37.89 30.90
C ALA A 187 9.45 -37.89 32.41
N MET A 188 8.59 -37.00 32.90
CA MET A 188 8.37 -36.78 34.33
C MET A 188 6.97 -37.19 34.81
N ASN A 189 6.11 -37.74 33.93
CA ASN A 189 4.69 -37.96 34.21
C ASN A 189 4.00 -36.71 34.83
N ASN A 190 4.39 -35.52 34.34
CA ASN A 190 3.91 -34.26 34.88
C ASN A 190 2.66 -33.81 34.12
N THR A 191 1.51 -33.90 34.79
CA THR A 191 0.20 -33.54 34.22
C THR A 191 0.08 -32.04 33.93
N GLN A 192 0.71 -31.16 34.73
CA GLN A 192 0.68 -29.71 34.51
C GLN A 192 1.50 -29.31 33.28
N ALA A 193 2.65 -29.95 33.06
CA ALA A 193 3.44 -29.75 31.85
C ALA A 193 2.69 -30.24 30.60
N LEU A 194 1.87 -31.30 30.76
CA LEU A 194 1.05 -31.85 29.70
C LEU A 194 -0.10 -30.89 29.34
N GLU A 195 -0.79 -30.33 30.34
CA GLU A 195 -1.82 -29.31 30.16
C GLU A 195 -1.26 -28.05 29.50
N ALA A 196 -0.10 -27.57 29.95
CA ALA A 196 0.55 -26.41 29.36
C ALA A 196 0.95 -26.67 27.90
N ALA A 197 1.51 -27.85 27.58
CA ALA A 197 1.84 -28.23 26.21
C ALA A 197 0.59 -28.30 25.32
N ALA A 198 -0.51 -28.83 25.84
CA ALA A 198 -1.79 -28.93 25.13
C ALA A 198 -2.37 -27.56 24.78
N ILE A 199 -2.35 -26.62 25.74
CA ILE A 199 -2.81 -25.24 25.53
C ILE A 199 -1.96 -24.54 24.47
N ILE A 200 -0.64 -24.67 24.56
CA ILE A 200 0.29 -23.98 23.66
C ILE A 200 0.21 -24.53 22.22
N LEU A 201 0.01 -25.85 22.06
CA LEU A 201 -0.04 -26.50 20.74
C LEU A 201 -1.46 -26.57 20.16
N GLY A 202 -2.48 -26.17 20.93
CA GLY A 202 -3.89 -26.23 20.52
C GLY A 202 -4.41 -27.66 20.40
N SER A 203 -4.04 -28.56 21.31
CA SER A 203 -4.48 -29.96 21.32
C SER A 203 -5.18 -30.32 22.64
N GLU A 204 -5.76 -31.52 22.70
CA GLU A 204 -6.23 -32.08 23.96
C GLU A 204 -5.04 -32.39 24.89
N PRO A 205 -5.23 -32.37 26.23
CA PRO A 205 -4.22 -32.73 27.21
C PRO A 205 -4.09 -34.27 27.31
N THR A 206 -3.79 -34.91 26.19
CA THR A 206 -3.43 -36.33 26.11
C THR A 206 -2.11 -36.48 25.38
N GLN A 207 -1.28 -37.45 25.80
CA GLN A 207 0.05 -37.66 25.20
C GLN A 207 -0.05 -37.96 23.70
N SER A 208 -1.07 -38.71 23.28
CA SER A 208 -1.33 -39.04 21.87
C SER A 208 -1.73 -37.80 21.06
N ALA A 209 -2.65 -36.96 21.56
CA ALA A 209 -3.08 -35.76 20.85
C ALA A 209 -1.94 -34.74 20.70
N ILE A 210 -1.17 -34.52 21.78
CA ILE A 210 0.00 -33.63 21.74
C ILE A 210 1.08 -34.19 20.81
N ALA A 211 1.29 -35.52 20.80
CA ALA A 211 2.26 -36.13 19.92
C ALA A 211 1.90 -35.97 18.45
N TYR A 212 0.66 -36.27 18.10
CA TYR A 212 0.11 -36.10 16.77
C TYR A 212 0.16 -34.64 16.31
N ARG A 213 -0.22 -33.70 17.19
CA ARG A 213 -0.16 -32.27 16.89
C ARG A 213 1.27 -31.76 16.70
N ALA A 214 2.21 -32.24 17.50
CA ALA A 214 3.62 -31.89 17.34
C ALA A 214 4.21 -32.42 16.02
N GLU A 215 3.78 -33.59 15.55
CA GLU A 215 4.18 -34.14 14.26
C GLU A 215 3.64 -33.29 13.10
N GLN A 216 2.36 -32.90 13.15
CA GLN A 216 1.79 -31.96 12.18
C GLN A 216 2.57 -30.63 12.12
N LEU A 217 2.84 -30.03 13.28
CA LEU A 217 3.57 -28.76 13.38
C LEU A 217 5.08 -28.88 13.09
N SER A 218 5.62 -30.09 12.91
CA SER A 218 6.99 -30.29 12.45
C SER A 218 7.14 -29.99 10.96
N MET A 219 6.06 -30.13 10.18
CA MET A 219 6.02 -29.84 8.74
C MET A 219 5.84 -28.35 8.44
N LEU A 220 5.49 -27.54 9.45
CA LEU A 220 5.20 -26.11 9.30
C LEU A 220 6.31 -25.30 8.60
N PRO A 221 7.62 -25.46 8.94
CA PRO A 221 8.67 -24.69 8.28
C PRO A 221 8.78 -25.01 6.79
N GLN A 222 8.60 -26.29 6.44
CA GLN A 222 8.61 -26.73 5.04
C GLN A 222 7.40 -26.19 4.29
N ALA A 223 6.22 -26.27 4.89
CA ALA A 223 4.98 -25.74 4.32
C ALA A 223 5.07 -24.24 4.00
N VAL A 224 5.56 -23.44 4.95
CA VAL A 224 5.74 -21.99 4.75
C VAL A 224 6.77 -21.71 3.66
N SER A 225 7.88 -22.46 3.63
CA SER A 225 8.90 -22.33 2.58
C SER A 225 8.33 -22.63 1.19
N ASP A 226 7.60 -23.73 1.04
CA ASP A 226 7.04 -24.17 -0.24
C ASP A 226 5.97 -23.20 -0.74
N ILE A 227 5.08 -22.74 0.15
CA ILE A 227 4.07 -21.74 -0.16
C ILE A 227 4.73 -20.44 -0.62
N ARG A 228 5.73 -19.92 0.12
CA ARG A 228 6.45 -18.71 -0.27
C ARG A 228 7.19 -18.86 -1.60
N ALA A 229 7.77 -20.03 -1.86
CA ALA A 229 8.43 -20.31 -3.13
C ALA A 229 7.47 -20.25 -4.32
N VAL A 230 6.20 -20.65 -4.13
CA VAL A 230 5.16 -20.49 -5.15
C VAL A 230 4.75 -19.04 -5.31
N LEU A 231 4.46 -18.33 -4.20
CA LEU A 231 4.02 -16.93 -4.23
C LEU A 231 5.09 -15.97 -4.78
N ALA A 232 6.37 -16.32 -4.64
CA ALA A 232 7.49 -15.54 -5.18
C ALA A 232 7.64 -15.64 -6.71
N LYS A 233 6.96 -16.59 -7.38
CA LYS A 233 7.02 -16.73 -8.84
C LYS A 233 6.25 -15.58 -9.50
N PRO A 234 6.85 -14.88 -10.48
CA PRO A 234 6.15 -13.84 -11.21
C PRO A 234 4.99 -14.45 -12.00
N GLY A 235 3.77 -13.97 -11.74
CA GLY A 235 2.55 -14.45 -12.42
C GLY A 235 2.02 -15.78 -11.88
N CYS A 236 2.29 -16.12 -10.61
CA CYS A 236 1.74 -17.32 -9.98
C CYS A 236 0.22 -17.42 -10.16
N SER A 237 -0.26 -18.61 -10.51
CA SER A 237 -1.69 -18.89 -10.65
C SER A 237 -2.29 -19.46 -9.37
N TRP A 238 -3.62 -19.36 -9.23
CA TRP A 238 -4.33 -20.01 -8.11
C TRP A 238 -4.09 -21.52 -8.08
N GLN A 239 -4.03 -22.17 -9.24
CA GLN A 239 -3.81 -23.62 -9.32
C GLN A 239 -2.44 -24.02 -8.78
N GLU A 240 -1.38 -23.29 -9.13
CA GLU A 240 -0.02 -23.57 -8.63
C GLU A 240 0.10 -23.41 -7.11
N PHE A 241 -0.59 -22.41 -6.54
CA PHE A 241 -0.70 -22.28 -5.09
C PHE A 241 -1.50 -23.44 -4.48
N TRP A 242 -2.66 -23.74 -5.07
CA TRP A 242 -3.58 -24.75 -4.56
C TRP A 242 -2.98 -26.16 -4.55
N ASP A 243 -2.23 -26.52 -5.60
CA ASP A 243 -1.56 -27.82 -5.71
C ASP A 243 -0.58 -28.06 -4.55
N VAL A 244 0.13 -27.01 -4.11
CA VAL A 244 1.03 -27.07 -2.95
C VAL A 244 0.26 -26.97 -1.63
N ALA A 245 -0.74 -26.09 -1.55
CA ALA A 245 -1.54 -25.89 -0.34
C ALA A 245 -2.34 -27.14 0.07
N GLN A 246 -2.76 -27.97 -0.90
CA GLN A 246 -3.47 -29.22 -0.64
C GLN A 246 -2.65 -30.22 0.18
N GLU A 247 -1.33 -30.27 -0.03
CA GLU A 247 -0.44 -31.16 0.74
C GLU A 247 -0.40 -30.79 2.24
N TYR A 248 -0.70 -29.53 2.55
CA TYR A 248 -0.62 -28.96 3.89
C TYR A 248 -2.00 -28.58 4.49
N GLU A 249 -3.11 -29.06 3.92
CA GLU A 249 -4.46 -28.66 4.35
C GLU A 249 -4.72 -28.92 5.86
N VAL A 250 -4.09 -29.97 6.41
CA VAL A 250 -4.18 -30.34 7.83
C VAL A 250 -3.62 -29.27 8.77
N ILE A 251 -2.65 -28.47 8.30
CA ILE A 251 -1.99 -27.40 9.07
C ILE A 251 -2.27 -26.01 8.50
N LYS A 252 -3.40 -25.87 7.80
CA LYS A 252 -3.81 -24.62 7.14
C LYS A 252 -3.80 -23.42 8.06
N GLN A 253 -4.46 -23.53 9.21
CA GLN A 253 -4.53 -22.42 10.17
C GLN A 253 -3.13 -22.01 10.66
N ASP A 254 -2.22 -22.97 10.77
CA ASP A 254 -0.87 -22.76 11.29
C ASP A 254 0.02 -22.04 10.27
N TYR A 255 0.06 -22.50 9.02
CA TYR A 255 0.88 -21.82 8.01
C TYR A 255 0.29 -20.47 7.62
N TRP A 256 -1.04 -20.31 7.66
CA TRP A 256 -1.68 -19.00 7.40
C TRP A 256 -1.28 -17.95 8.44
N ALA A 257 -1.03 -18.34 9.69
CA ALA A 257 -0.59 -17.43 10.74
C ALA A 257 0.86 -16.95 10.54
N GLU A 258 1.68 -17.73 9.84
CA GLU A 258 3.10 -17.43 9.53
C GLU A 258 3.28 -16.60 8.25
N LEU A 259 2.23 -16.47 7.43
CA LEU A 259 2.24 -15.64 6.22
C LEU A 259 2.05 -14.16 6.58
N THR A 260 2.73 -13.30 5.82
CA THR A 260 2.57 -11.85 5.91
C THR A 260 1.23 -11.41 5.33
N THR A 261 0.77 -10.22 5.73
CA THR A 261 -0.47 -9.63 5.19
C THR A 261 -0.44 -9.51 3.66
N GLN A 262 0.72 -9.17 3.09
CA GLN A 262 0.90 -9.09 1.64
C GLN A 262 0.74 -10.45 0.94
N GLU A 263 1.28 -11.52 1.54
CA GLU A 263 1.14 -12.89 1.02
C GLU A 263 -0.32 -13.36 1.10
N THR A 264 -1.02 -13.07 2.20
CA THR A 264 -2.45 -13.41 2.34
C THR A 264 -3.34 -12.62 1.38
N ASP A 265 -3.03 -11.34 1.15
CA ASP A 265 -3.75 -10.49 0.18
C ASP A 265 -3.53 -11.01 -1.26
N LEU A 266 -2.33 -11.48 -1.57
CA LEU A 266 -2.03 -12.08 -2.87
C LEU A 266 -2.81 -13.39 -3.08
N ILE A 267 -2.83 -14.28 -2.08
CA ILE A 267 -3.59 -15.54 -2.13
C ILE A 267 -5.09 -15.26 -2.35
N THR A 268 -5.66 -14.30 -1.63
CA THR A 268 -7.08 -13.95 -1.78
C THR A 268 -7.38 -13.31 -3.15
N ALA A 269 -6.46 -12.48 -3.67
CA ALA A 269 -6.58 -11.94 -5.02
C ALA A 269 -6.54 -13.04 -6.10
N LEU A 270 -5.65 -14.03 -5.97
CA LEU A 270 -5.60 -15.18 -6.87
C LEU A 270 -6.87 -16.02 -6.80
N GLN A 271 -7.39 -16.26 -5.59
CA GLN A 271 -8.64 -16.98 -5.39
C GLN A 271 -9.81 -16.25 -6.06
N ASN A 272 -9.90 -14.93 -5.88
CA ASN A 272 -10.93 -14.09 -6.49
C ASN A 272 -10.81 -14.06 -8.02
N ALA A 273 -9.59 -13.94 -8.55
CA ALA A 273 -9.35 -13.99 -9.99
C ALA A 273 -9.73 -15.35 -10.61
N SER A 274 -9.54 -16.45 -9.87
CA SER A 274 -9.97 -17.79 -10.31
C SER A 274 -11.47 -18.06 -10.13
N SER A 275 -12.11 -17.35 -9.20
CA SER A 275 -13.54 -17.48 -8.89
C SER A 275 -14.43 -16.50 -9.67
N GLN A 276 -13.83 -15.52 -10.36
CA GLN A 276 -14.57 -14.68 -11.31
C GLN A 276 -15.02 -15.56 -12.49
N PRO A 277 -16.34 -15.60 -12.81
CA PRO A 277 -16.78 -16.30 -14.01
C PRO A 277 -16.05 -15.69 -15.20
N ASN A 278 -15.47 -16.52 -16.07
CA ASN A 278 -14.87 -16.06 -17.32
C ASN A 278 -15.88 -15.12 -18.00
N ILE A 279 -15.53 -13.85 -18.08
CA ILE A 279 -16.40 -12.88 -18.71
C ILE A 279 -16.23 -13.07 -20.21
N ILE A 280 -17.33 -13.31 -20.93
CA ILE A 280 -17.29 -13.36 -22.39
C ILE A 280 -16.80 -11.99 -22.87
N GLY A 281 -15.63 -11.97 -23.50
CA GLY A 281 -14.96 -10.78 -24.01
C GLY A 281 -14.32 -11.03 -25.37
N ILE A 282 -13.65 -10.03 -25.92
CA ILE A 282 -13.01 -10.09 -27.25
C ILE A 282 -12.10 -11.33 -27.37
N GLY A 283 -12.26 -12.10 -28.45
CA GLY A 283 -11.56 -13.36 -28.73
C GLY A 283 -12.18 -14.60 -28.09
N SER A 284 -13.23 -14.46 -27.27
CA SER A 284 -13.94 -15.60 -26.68
C SER A 284 -14.70 -16.38 -27.75
N ILE A 285 -14.62 -17.71 -27.69
CA ILE A 285 -15.41 -18.60 -28.54
C ILE A 285 -16.74 -18.86 -27.84
N VAL A 286 -17.83 -18.48 -28.51
CA VAL A 286 -19.18 -18.45 -27.95
C VAL A 286 -20.17 -19.25 -28.79
N ALA A 287 -21.25 -19.65 -28.12
CA ALA A 287 -22.47 -20.20 -28.70
C ALA A 287 -23.67 -19.42 -28.15
N HIS A 288 -24.83 -19.55 -28.78
CA HIS A 288 -26.04 -19.00 -28.20
C HIS A 288 -26.44 -19.71 -26.90
N ALA A 289 -26.97 -18.94 -25.95
CA ALA A 289 -27.47 -19.46 -24.68
C ALA A 289 -28.81 -20.21 -24.82
N ASP A 290 -29.65 -19.82 -25.78
CA ASP A 290 -30.95 -20.46 -26.04
C ASP A 290 -30.81 -21.76 -26.87
N PRO A 291 -31.17 -22.94 -26.30
CA PRO A 291 -31.10 -24.25 -26.95
C PRO A 291 -31.93 -24.41 -28.22
N TYR A 292 -32.89 -23.54 -28.49
CA TYR A 292 -33.79 -23.65 -29.64
C TYR A 292 -33.47 -22.69 -30.78
N ARG A 293 -32.44 -21.84 -30.62
CA ARG A 293 -32.03 -20.91 -31.68
C ARG A 293 -31.32 -21.69 -32.80
N THR A 294 -31.55 -21.30 -34.04
CA THR A 294 -30.96 -21.98 -35.23
C THR A 294 -29.44 -22.05 -35.19
N LEU A 295 -28.80 -21.12 -34.48
CA LEU A 295 -27.36 -20.96 -34.33
C LEU A 295 -26.81 -21.63 -33.04
N TYR A 296 -27.61 -22.40 -32.29
CA TYR A 296 -27.22 -22.92 -30.96
C TYR A 296 -26.03 -23.90 -30.98
N VAL A 297 -25.82 -24.59 -32.11
CA VAL A 297 -24.72 -25.54 -32.30
C VAL A 297 -23.51 -24.87 -32.99
N GLU A 298 -23.67 -23.63 -33.42
CA GLU A 298 -22.69 -22.95 -34.25
C GLU A 298 -21.67 -22.19 -33.40
N ARG A 299 -20.42 -22.26 -33.84
CA ARG A 299 -19.27 -21.65 -33.16
C ARG A 299 -19.15 -20.21 -33.63
N GLY A 300 -19.08 -19.27 -32.69
CA GLY A 300 -18.84 -17.86 -32.97
C GLY A 300 -17.62 -17.34 -32.20
N GLU A 301 -17.04 -16.24 -32.67
CA GLU A 301 -15.95 -15.54 -32.00
C GLU A 301 -16.35 -14.09 -31.73
N VAL A 302 -16.11 -13.61 -30.52
CA VAL A 302 -16.37 -12.20 -30.16
C VAL A 302 -15.29 -11.32 -30.77
N VAL A 303 -15.66 -10.41 -31.66
CA VAL A 303 -14.73 -9.56 -32.40
C VAL A 303 -14.61 -8.16 -31.77
N GLU A 304 -15.66 -7.70 -31.09
CA GLU A 304 -15.70 -6.38 -30.45
C GLU A 304 -16.54 -6.44 -29.17
N ASP A 305 -16.10 -5.70 -28.14
CA ASP A 305 -16.80 -5.57 -26.86
C ASP A 305 -17.25 -4.12 -26.68
N LEU A 306 -18.56 -3.91 -26.63
CA LEU A 306 -19.21 -2.61 -26.50
C LEU A 306 -19.73 -2.37 -25.06
N GLY A 307 -19.24 -3.15 -24.08
CA GLY A 307 -19.70 -3.11 -22.70
C GLY A 307 -20.83 -4.12 -22.48
N GLU A 308 -22.08 -3.69 -22.51
CA GLU A 308 -23.24 -4.57 -22.28
C GLU A 308 -23.54 -5.49 -23.49
N GLU A 309 -23.16 -5.05 -24.69
CA GLU A 309 -23.32 -5.78 -25.95
C GLU A 309 -21.96 -6.25 -26.50
N LEU A 310 -21.96 -7.42 -27.12
CA LEU A 310 -20.81 -8.04 -27.77
C LEU A 310 -21.12 -8.26 -29.25
N VAL A 311 -20.13 -7.99 -30.10
CA VAL A 311 -20.22 -8.26 -31.53
C VAL A 311 -19.63 -9.63 -31.80
N VAL A 312 -20.45 -10.56 -32.28
CA VAL A 312 -20.03 -11.94 -32.56
C VAL A 312 -19.99 -12.19 -34.06
N ALA A 313 -18.89 -12.76 -34.53
CA ALA A 313 -18.77 -13.31 -35.87
C ALA A 313 -18.99 -14.83 -35.83
N TRP A 314 -20.09 -15.29 -36.43
CA TRP A 314 -20.43 -16.70 -36.49
C TRP A 314 -19.71 -17.42 -37.64
N ASP A 315 -19.18 -18.61 -37.38
CA ASP A 315 -18.44 -19.40 -38.37
C ASP A 315 -19.31 -19.77 -39.59
N CYS A 316 -20.62 -19.99 -39.39
CA CYS A 316 -21.59 -20.29 -40.44
C CYS A 316 -21.76 -19.18 -41.48
N TRP A 317 -21.32 -17.95 -41.19
CA TRP A 317 -21.46 -16.78 -42.06
C TRP A 317 -20.13 -16.30 -42.63
N LYS A 318 -19.04 -17.07 -42.49
CA LYS A 318 -17.73 -16.73 -43.07
C LYS A 318 -17.73 -16.55 -44.59
N GLU A 319 -18.64 -17.21 -45.32
CA GLU A 319 -18.77 -17.08 -46.78
C GLU A 319 -19.65 -15.89 -47.22
N GLN A 320 -20.51 -15.39 -46.33
CA GLN A 320 -21.35 -14.22 -46.58
C GLN A 320 -20.71 -13.03 -45.88
N SER A 321 -19.91 -12.27 -46.63
CA SER A 321 -19.20 -11.06 -46.20
C SER A 321 -19.82 -10.35 -44.98
N LYS A 322 -19.23 -10.63 -43.80
CA LYS A 322 -19.31 -9.88 -42.53
C LYS A 322 -20.71 -9.45 -42.08
N LYS A 323 -21.56 -10.39 -41.65
CA LYS A 323 -22.57 -10.08 -40.63
C LYS A 323 -21.97 -10.34 -39.26
N ALA A 324 -21.47 -9.28 -38.64
CA ALA A 324 -21.13 -9.28 -37.23
C ALA A 324 -22.35 -8.68 -36.52
N ASP A 325 -23.13 -9.53 -35.85
CA ASP A 325 -24.35 -9.11 -35.16
C ASP A 325 -24.04 -8.83 -33.68
N ARG A 326 -24.83 -7.93 -33.09
CA ARG A 326 -24.70 -7.53 -31.68
C ARG A 326 -25.58 -8.41 -30.82
N TYR A 327 -25.04 -8.85 -29.69
CA TYR A 327 -25.70 -9.71 -28.73
C TYR A 327 -25.41 -9.23 -27.32
N PHE A 328 -26.41 -9.27 -26.45
CA PHE A 328 -26.15 -9.08 -25.03
C PHE A 328 -25.37 -10.28 -24.45
N ARG A 329 -24.59 -10.03 -23.40
CA ARG A 329 -23.73 -11.05 -22.77
C ARG A 329 -24.51 -12.26 -22.24
N ASP A 330 -25.76 -12.06 -21.84
CA ASP A 330 -26.68 -13.09 -21.34
C ASP A 330 -27.32 -13.92 -22.46
N GLU A 331 -27.28 -13.45 -23.72
CA GLU A 331 -27.70 -14.25 -24.90
C GLU A 331 -26.62 -15.24 -25.37
N LEU A 332 -25.43 -15.18 -24.79
CA LEU A 332 -24.25 -15.94 -25.18
C LEU A 332 -23.76 -16.82 -24.03
N ARG A 333 -23.12 -17.93 -24.41
CA ARG A 333 -22.39 -18.82 -23.50
C ARG A 333 -21.08 -19.23 -24.14
N PHE A 334 -20.11 -19.70 -23.35
CA PHE A 334 -18.91 -20.30 -23.94
C PHE A 334 -19.26 -21.52 -24.78
N TRP A 335 -18.65 -21.61 -25.95
CA TRP A 335 -18.79 -22.78 -26.81
C TRP A 335 -18.09 -23.98 -26.15
N GLN A 336 -18.84 -25.06 -25.94
CA GLN A 336 -18.31 -26.31 -25.42
C GLN A 336 -18.21 -27.32 -26.56
N PRO A 337 -17.00 -27.83 -26.92
CA PRO A 337 -16.89 -28.98 -27.80
C PRO A 337 -17.52 -30.19 -27.11
N GLN A 338 -18.42 -30.90 -27.79
CA GLN A 338 -18.85 -32.24 -27.36
C GLN A 338 -17.77 -33.26 -27.70
#